data_AF-A0A8D8H5F6-F1
#
_entry.id   AF-A0A8D8H5F6-F1
#
_cell.length_a   1.000
_cell.length_b   1.000
_cell.length_c   1.000
_cell.angle_alpha   90.00
_cell.angle_beta   90.00
_cell.angle_gamma   90.00
#
_symmetry.space_group_name_H-M   'P 1'
#
loop_
_entity.id
_entity.type
_entity.pdbx_description
1 polymer ?
#
loop_
_entity_poly.entity_id
_entity_poly.type
_entity_poly.pdbx_seq_one_letter_code
_entity_poly.pdbx_strand_id
1 'polypeptide(L)'
;DAKVAGIQKQVRKWKESGGKTKMCTARPGWQTMSFRKPMYKKTSYQINCNLVDVLDVDTKRKVVRVEPLVSMGQLSETLAPLGWTIPIVPELDDLTVGGLVMGTGVESSSHIYGLFQHICLSYELVLADGSVVK
;
A
#
# COMPACT_ATOMS: atom_id res chain seq x y z
N ASP A 1 -7.04 -5.09 -14.29
CA ASP A 1 -5.83 -5.72 -13.73
C ASP A 1 -6.20 -7.09 -13.15
N ALA A 2 -5.48 -8.15 -13.51
CA ALA A 2 -5.80 -9.51 -13.08
C ALA A 2 -5.60 -9.70 -11.56
N LYS A 3 -4.63 -9.00 -10.97
CA LYS A 3 -4.37 -9.08 -9.52
C LYS A 3 -5.49 -8.43 -8.71
N VAL A 4 -5.91 -7.23 -9.12
CA VAL A 4 -7.03 -6.51 -8.49
C VAL A 4 -8.32 -7.30 -8.60
N ALA A 5 -8.60 -7.93 -9.75
CA ALA A 5 -9.76 -8.82 -9.90
C ALA A 5 -9.72 -10.01 -8.92
N GLY A 6 -8.52 -10.54 -8.62
CA GLY A 6 -8.33 -11.56 -7.58
C GLY A 6 -8.69 -11.06 -6.18
N ILE A 7 -8.35 -9.82 -5.85
CA ILE A 7 -8.72 -9.18 -4.57
C ILE A 7 -10.25 -8.95 -4.51
N GLN A 8 -10.86 -8.43 -5.59
CA GLN A 8 -12.30 -8.23 -5.65
C GLN A 8 -13.08 -9.52 -5.41
N LYS A 9 -12.64 -10.65 -6.01
CA LYS A 9 -13.25 -11.97 -5.78
C LYS A 9 -13.19 -12.39 -4.30
N GLN A 10 -12.05 -12.15 -3.64
CA GLN A 10 -11.89 -12.47 -2.21
C GLN A 10 -12.83 -11.64 -1.32
N VAL A 11 -12.99 -10.34 -1.63
CA VAL A 11 -13.89 -9.43 -0.90
C VAL A 11 -15.36 -9.80 -1.13
N ARG A 12 -15.75 -10.12 -2.38
CA ARG A 12 -17.12 -10.58 -2.68
C ARG A 12 -17.46 -11.88 -1.96
N LYS A 13 -16.53 -12.85 -1.93
CA LYS A 13 -16.69 -14.09 -1.18
C LYS A 13 -16.88 -13.84 0.32
N TRP A 14 -16.14 -12.89 0.89
CA TRP A 14 -16.34 -12.47 2.27
C TRP A 14 -17.73 -11.87 2.49
N LYS A 15 -18.18 -11.00 1.59
CA LYS A 15 -19.53 -10.40 1.65
C LYS A 15 -20.63 -11.46 1.55
N GLU A 16 -20.49 -12.44 0.66
CA GLU A 16 -21.41 -13.59 0.50
C GLU A 16 -21.48 -14.46 1.75
N SER A 17 -20.40 -14.55 2.54
CA SER A 17 -20.40 -15.26 3.83
C SER A 17 -21.17 -14.52 4.95
N GLY A 18 -21.79 -13.38 4.63
CA GLY A 18 -22.61 -12.59 5.54
C GLY A 18 -21.83 -11.55 6.34
N GLY A 19 -20.55 -11.30 6.03
CA GLY A 19 -19.76 -10.18 6.56
C GLY A 19 -19.58 -10.16 8.08
N LYS A 20 -19.76 -11.29 8.77
CA LYS A 20 -19.75 -11.34 10.25
C LYS A 20 -18.35 -11.16 10.86
N THR A 21 -17.30 -11.49 10.12
CA THR A 21 -15.91 -11.38 10.57
C THR A 21 -15.26 -10.12 10.00
N LYS A 22 -14.36 -9.47 10.75
CA LYS A 22 -13.59 -8.32 10.25
C LYS A 22 -12.63 -8.78 9.14
N MET A 23 -12.35 -7.91 8.17
CA MET A 23 -11.32 -8.15 7.15
C MET A 23 -9.96 -7.61 7.61
N CYS A 24 -8.89 -8.28 7.20
CA CYS A 24 -7.53 -7.75 7.28
C CYS A 24 -6.67 -8.23 6.10
N THR A 25 -5.52 -7.60 5.86
CA THR A 25 -4.57 -8.12 4.88
C THR A 25 -3.97 -9.45 5.33
N ALA A 26 -3.64 -10.32 4.39
CA ALA A 26 -2.97 -11.60 4.65
C ALA A 26 -1.45 -11.47 4.84
N ARG A 27 -0.89 -10.25 4.77
CA ARG A 27 0.54 -9.99 4.96
C ARG A 27 1.00 -10.59 6.30
N PRO A 28 1.98 -11.52 6.32
CA PRO A 28 2.41 -12.13 7.56
C PRO A 28 2.94 -11.13 8.59
N GLY A 29 2.77 -11.46 9.88
CA GLY A 29 3.23 -10.58 10.97
C GLY A 29 4.74 -10.35 10.98
N TRP A 30 5.53 -11.36 10.58
CA TRP A 30 7.00 -11.26 10.51
C TRP A 30 7.50 -10.31 9.42
N GLN A 31 6.66 -9.98 8.43
CA GLN A 31 6.97 -8.98 7.41
C GLN A 31 6.60 -7.55 7.84
N THR A 32 5.93 -7.39 8.99
CA THR A 32 5.53 -6.06 9.46
C THR A 32 6.66 -5.47 10.29
N MET A 33 6.95 -4.18 10.13
CA MET A 33 7.90 -3.42 10.96
C MET A 33 7.29 -3.11 12.34
N SER A 34 6.92 -4.16 13.07
CA SER A 34 6.37 -4.07 14.43
C SER A 34 6.68 -5.33 15.22
N PHE A 35 7.11 -5.16 16.46
CA PHE A 35 7.24 -6.26 17.42
C PHE A 35 5.89 -6.81 17.91
N ARG A 36 4.78 -6.13 17.60
CA ARG A 36 3.44 -6.57 18.01
C ARG A 36 3.01 -7.80 17.20
N LYS A 37 2.73 -8.90 17.90
CA LYS A 37 2.14 -10.10 17.29
C LYS A 37 0.70 -9.76 16.83
N PRO A 38 0.37 -9.90 15.53
CA PRO A 38 -0.94 -9.52 15.01
C PRO A 38 -1.99 -10.60 15.31
N MET A 39 -2.36 -10.76 16.58
CA MET A 39 -3.28 -11.80 17.05
C MET A 39 -4.68 -11.69 16.40
N TYR A 40 -5.08 -10.48 16.00
CA TYR A 40 -6.34 -10.22 15.30
C TYR A 40 -6.47 -10.98 13.97
N LYS A 41 -5.35 -11.35 13.32
CA LYS A 41 -5.37 -12.12 12.05
C LYS A 41 -5.88 -13.54 12.23
N LYS A 42 -5.90 -14.08 13.46
CA LYS A 42 -6.44 -15.42 13.75
C LYS A 42 -7.96 -15.49 13.66
N THR A 43 -8.64 -14.36 13.91
CA THR A 43 -10.11 -14.28 13.95
C THR A 43 -10.70 -13.50 12.78
N SER A 44 -9.87 -12.80 12.02
CA SER A 44 -10.26 -11.95 10.88
C SER A 44 -10.12 -12.69 9.55
N TYR A 45 -10.96 -12.34 8.58
CA TYR A 45 -10.86 -12.84 7.22
C TYR A 45 -9.67 -12.19 6.50
N GLN A 46 -8.71 -13.01 6.06
CA GLN A 46 -7.47 -12.53 5.49
C GLN A 46 -7.57 -12.40 3.97
N ILE A 47 -7.36 -11.18 3.46
CA ILE A 47 -7.33 -10.88 2.03
C ILE A 47 -5.88 -10.90 1.54
N ASN A 48 -5.57 -11.78 0.59
CA ASN A 48 -4.28 -11.80 -0.05
C ASN A 48 -4.16 -10.66 -1.07
N CYS A 49 -3.34 -9.66 -0.74
CA CYS A 49 -3.04 -8.49 -1.56
C CYS A 49 -1.56 -8.49 -1.96
N ASN A 50 -1.14 -9.43 -2.83
CA ASN A 50 0.25 -9.48 -3.31
C ASN A 50 0.48 -8.48 -4.45
N LEU A 51 0.52 -7.19 -4.09
CA LEU A 51 0.71 -6.07 -5.01
C LEU A 51 2.02 -5.35 -4.65
N VAL A 52 3.13 -5.69 -5.30
CA VAL A 52 4.51 -5.33 -4.97
C VAL A 52 5.27 -4.60 -6.10
N ASP A 53 4.61 -4.28 -7.20
CA ASP A 53 5.27 -3.76 -8.41
C ASP A 53 5.20 -2.23 -8.54
N VAL A 54 6.27 -1.63 -9.05
CA VAL A 54 6.24 -0.27 -9.62
C VAL A 54 5.66 -0.37 -11.02
N LEU A 55 4.52 0.28 -11.26
CA LEU A 55 3.72 0.08 -12.48
C LEU A 55 4.13 1.01 -13.62
N ASP A 56 4.46 2.26 -13.31
CA ASP A 56 4.79 3.27 -14.32
C ASP A 56 5.55 4.45 -13.70
N VAL A 57 6.47 5.03 -14.47
CA VAL A 57 7.22 6.25 -14.12
C VAL A 57 7.05 7.27 -15.25
N ASP A 58 6.15 8.23 -15.06
CA ASP A 58 5.89 9.29 -16.04
C ASP A 58 6.84 10.48 -15.79
N THR A 59 7.89 10.54 -16.61
CA THR A 59 8.91 11.59 -16.52
C THR A 59 8.42 12.96 -17.01
N LYS A 60 7.34 13.02 -17.80
CA LYS A 60 6.78 14.29 -18.29
C LYS A 60 5.90 14.95 -17.23
N ARG A 61 5.03 14.16 -16.60
CA ARG A 61 4.11 14.64 -15.56
C ARG A 61 4.73 14.67 -14.17
N LYS A 62 5.90 14.04 -14.03
CA LYS A 62 6.61 13.84 -12.78
C LYS A 62 5.85 13.02 -11.75
N VAL A 63 5.31 11.88 -12.18
CA VAL A 63 4.46 11.02 -11.35
C VAL A 63 4.93 9.58 -11.45
N VAL A 64 4.96 8.89 -10.31
CA VAL A 64 5.20 7.45 -10.24
C VAL A 64 3.92 6.75 -9.79
N ARG A 65 3.57 5.65 -10.45
CA ARG A 65 2.42 4.80 -10.11
C ARG A 65 2.93 3.47 -9.57
N VAL A 66 2.51 3.13 -8.36
CA VAL A 66 3.04 1.99 -7.59
C VAL A 66 1.92 1.17 -6.98
N GLU A 67 2.17 -0.11 -6.79
CA GLU A 67 1.35 -0.97 -5.97
C GLU A 67 1.60 -0.74 -4.46
N PRO A 68 0.63 -1.03 -3.58
CA PRO A 68 0.70 -0.65 -2.16
C PRO A 68 1.78 -1.37 -1.34
N LEU A 69 2.28 -2.54 -1.74
CA LEU A 69 3.36 -3.24 -1.03
C LEU A 69 4.75 -2.97 -1.61
N VAL A 70 4.88 -2.04 -2.57
CA VAL A 70 6.20 -1.53 -2.98
C VAL A 70 6.90 -0.95 -1.75
N SER A 71 8.14 -1.35 -1.51
CA SER A 71 8.97 -0.84 -0.42
C SER A 71 9.63 0.49 -0.78
N MET A 72 10.05 1.26 0.22
CA MET A 72 10.79 2.52 -0.01
C MET A 72 12.14 2.26 -0.66
N GLY A 73 12.79 1.14 -0.34
CA GLY A 73 14.03 0.72 -0.99
C GLY A 73 13.81 0.48 -2.49
N GLN A 74 12.78 -0.28 -2.86
CA GLN A 74 12.42 -0.54 -4.26
C GLN A 74 12.09 0.76 -5.02
N LEU A 75 11.34 1.66 -4.37
CA LEU A 75 10.95 2.92 -4.98
C LEU A 75 12.17 3.83 -5.21
N SER A 76 13.05 3.93 -4.22
CA SER A 76 14.28 4.72 -4.32
C SER A 76 15.24 4.15 -5.36
N GLU A 77 15.43 2.84 -5.39
CA GLU A 77 16.27 2.15 -6.39
C GLU A 77 15.73 2.35 -7.82
N THR A 78 14.41 2.43 -7.98
CA THR A 78 13.79 2.68 -9.30
C THR A 78 13.97 4.14 -9.75
N LEU A 79 13.89 5.10 -8.82
CA LEU A 79 13.91 6.53 -9.14
C LEU A 79 15.33 7.15 -9.17
N ALA A 80 16.26 6.62 -8.38
CA ALA A 80 17.61 7.17 -8.25
C ALA A 80 18.40 7.18 -9.58
N PRO A 81 18.36 6.13 -10.44
CA PRO A 81 19.02 6.15 -11.75
C PRO A 81 18.47 7.21 -12.70
N LEU A 82 17.22 7.66 -12.49
CA LEU A 82 16.60 8.73 -13.27
C LEU A 82 16.99 10.12 -12.73
N GLY A 83 17.67 10.19 -11.59
CA GLY A 83 18.03 11.43 -10.88
C GLY A 83 16.87 12.01 -10.05
N TRP A 84 15.89 11.17 -9.68
CA TRP A 84 14.63 11.60 -9.08
C TRP A 84 14.48 11.06 -7.66
N THR A 85 13.71 11.78 -6.85
CA THR A 85 13.33 11.36 -5.50
C THR A 85 11.89 11.77 -5.20
N ILE A 86 11.28 11.10 -4.24
CA ILE A 86 9.97 11.50 -3.69
C ILE A 86 10.13 12.66 -2.69
N PRO A 87 9.12 13.53 -2.50
CA PRO A 87 9.24 14.68 -1.61
C PRO A 87 9.45 14.32 -0.14
N ILE A 88 8.94 13.16 0.29
CA ILE A 88 9.03 12.63 1.65
C ILE A 88 9.67 11.24 1.55
N VAL A 89 10.94 11.13 1.96
CA VAL A 89 11.73 9.88 1.87
C VAL A 89 11.85 9.26 3.27
N PRO A 90 11.21 8.11 3.51
CA PRO A 90 11.35 7.41 4.78
C PRO A 90 12.72 6.78 4.99
N GLU A 91 13.18 6.76 6.25
CA GLU A 91 14.52 6.24 6.61
C GLU A 91 14.65 4.72 6.40
N LEU A 92 13.56 3.97 6.55
CA LEU A 92 13.57 2.51 6.53
C LEU A 92 13.08 1.95 5.18
N ASP A 93 13.97 1.24 4.48
CA ASP A 93 13.70 0.67 3.15
C ASP A 93 12.53 -0.33 3.12
N ASP A 94 12.33 -1.08 4.20
CA ASP A 94 11.29 -2.12 4.31
C ASP A 94 9.87 -1.56 4.52
N LEU A 95 9.74 -0.24 4.70
CA LEU A 95 8.44 0.40 4.78
C LEU A 95 7.76 0.38 3.43
N THR A 96 6.49 -0.03 3.41
CA THR A 96 5.69 -0.10 2.17
C THR A 96 4.90 1.19 1.95
N VAL A 97 4.71 1.59 0.70
CA VAL A 97 3.88 2.76 0.30
C VAL A 97 2.52 2.75 0.99
N GLY A 98 1.78 1.64 0.91
CA GLY A 98 0.45 1.53 1.51
C GLY A 98 0.47 1.60 3.03
N GLY A 99 1.54 1.11 3.65
CA GLY A 99 1.76 1.25 5.10
C GLY A 99 1.95 2.71 5.52
N LEU A 100 2.71 3.48 4.75
CA LEU A 100 2.97 4.90 5.02
C LEU A 100 1.72 5.76 4.78
N VAL A 101 0.95 5.46 3.74
CA VAL A 101 -0.33 6.14 3.48
C VAL A 101 -1.31 5.92 4.63
N MET A 102 -1.48 4.68 5.09
CA MET A 102 -2.43 4.34 6.16
C MET A 102 -1.91 4.70 7.56
N GLY A 103 -0.58 4.75 7.73
CA GLY A 103 0.10 5.02 9.00
C GLY A 103 0.57 6.46 9.16
N THR A 104 0.17 7.36 8.26
CA THR A 104 0.58 8.77 8.25
C THR A 104 2.09 8.95 8.34
N GLY A 105 2.84 8.42 7.38
CA GLY A 105 4.31 8.52 7.36
C GLY A 105 4.79 9.96 7.49
N VAL A 106 5.75 10.19 8.39
CA VAL A 106 6.33 11.50 8.70
C VAL A 106 7.84 11.41 8.59
N GLU A 107 8.45 12.38 7.93
CA GLU A 107 9.90 12.50 7.82
C GLU A 107 10.34 13.96 7.92
N SER A 108 11.65 14.19 7.84
CA SER A 108 12.25 15.53 7.98
C SER A 108 11.62 16.58 7.07
N SER A 109 11.26 16.25 5.82
CA SER A 109 10.63 17.16 4.86
C SER A 109 9.11 17.31 5.04
N SER A 110 8.49 16.59 5.98
CA SER A 110 7.05 16.66 6.25
C SER A 110 6.58 18.02 6.75
N HIS A 111 7.46 18.85 7.32
CA HIS A 111 7.10 20.23 7.66
C HIS A 111 6.84 21.11 6.42
N ILE A 112 7.32 20.71 5.24
CA ILE A 112 7.11 21.41 3.96
C ILE A 112 5.97 20.76 3.18
N TYR A 113 6.00 19.43 3.07
CA TYR A 113 5.09 18.68 2.18
C TYR A 113 3.92 18.00 2.92
N GLY A 114 3.88 18.06 4.25
CA GLY A 114 2.89 17.39 5.08
C GLY A 114 3.20 15.91 5.30
N LEU A 115 2.15 15.11 5.46
CA LEU A 115 2.24 13.67 5.70
C LEU A 115 2.39 12.92 4.37
N PHE A 116 2.84 11.66 4.40
CA PHE A 116 3.05 10.87 3.18
C PHE A 116 1.82 10.81 2.27
N GLN A 117 0.60 10.75 2.82
CA GLN A 117 -0.62 10.75 2.01
C GLN A 117 -0.91 12.09 1.29
N HIS A 118 -0.29 13.20 1.72
CA HIS A 118 -0.46 14.52 1.09
C HIS A 118 0.33 14.66 -0.22
N ILE A 119 1.37 13.84 -0.43
CA ILE A 119 2.15 13.82 -1.68
C ILE A 119 1.57 12.85 -2.72
N CYS A 120 0.53 12.10 -2.38
CA CYS A 120 -0.13 11.17 -3.29
C CYS A 120 -1.24 11.87 -4.10
N LEU A 121 -1.20 11.74 -5.43
CA LEU A 121 -2.12 12.42 -6.33
C LEU A 121 -3.47 11.72 -6.51
N SER A 122 -3.49 10.39 -6.40
CA SER A 122 -4.69 9.57 -6.58
C SER A 122 -4.48 8.18 -5.99
N TYR A 123 -5.55 7.49 -5.66
CA TYR A 123 -5.52 6.12 -5.16
C TYR A 123 -6.42 5.24 -6.02
N GLU A 124 -6.17 3.93 -6.05
CA GLU A 124 -7.14 2.95 -6.53
C GLU A 124 -7.51 2.05 -5.35
N LEU A 125 -8.80 1.99 -5.02
CA LEU A 125 -9.28 1.34 -3.80
C LEU A 125 -10.31 0.27 -4.15
N VAL A 126 -10.17 -0.91 -3.54
CA VAL A 126 -11.21 -1.92 -3.50
C VAL A 126 -12.08 -1.69 -2.26
N LEU A 127 -13.36 -1.37 -2.47
CA LEU A 127 -14.31 -1.13 -1.39
C LEU A 127 -14.84 -2.44 -0.80
N ALA A 128 -15.50 -2.35 0.35
CA ALA A 128 -16.03 -3.52 1.08
C ALA A 128 -17.12 -4.29 0.30
N ASP A 129 -17.72 -3.69 -0.72
CA ASP A 129 -18.65 -4.35 -1.64
C ASP A 129 -17.95 -5.06 -2.82
N GLY A 130 -16.63 -4.92 -2.94
CA GLY A 130 -15.82 -5.45 -4.03
C GLY A 130 -15.85 -4.58 -5.31
N SER A 131 -16.40 -3.37 -5.25
CA SER A 131 -16.23 -2.36 -6.30
C SER A 131 -14.83 -1.75 -6.23
N VAL A 132 -14.34 -1.23 -7.37
CA VAL A 132 -13.07 -0.52 -7.46
C VAL A 132 -13.37 0.94 -7.76
N VAL A 133 -12.77 1.84 -6.99
CA VAL A 133 -12.88 3.29 -7.18
C VAL A 133 -11.49 3.90 -7.32
N LYS A 134 -11.43 5.06 -7.97
CA LYS A 134 -10.21 5.83 -8.22
C LYS A 134 -10.38 7.26 -7.74
#